data_AF-A0A179C285-F1
#
_entry.id   AF-A0A179C285-F1
#
_cell.length_a   1.000
_cell.length_b   1.000
_cell.length_c   1.000
_cell.angle_alpha   90.00
_cell.angle_beta   90.00
_cell.angle_gamma   90.00
#
_symmetry.space_group_name_H-M   'P 1'
#
loop_
_entity.id
_entity.type
_entity.pdbx_description
1 polymer ?
#
loop_
_entity_poly.entity_id
_entity_poly.type
_entity_poly.pdbx_seq_one_letter_code
_entity_poly.pdbx_strand_id
1 'polypeptide(L)' 'MIPKPRRLTPYPDHDLDCQAALEATFQHVVDLAVTSGWNKVEAITAFQELAYAHLSTEDENMHATLAVLHAGLTNH' A
#
# COMPACT_ATOMS: atom_id res chain seq x y z
N MET A 1 11.79 0.09 -13.61
CA MET A 1 10.35 0.08 -13.96
C MET A 1 9.72 -1.04 -13.16
N ILE A 2 8.65 -0.76 -12.41
CA ILE A 2 7.94 -1.79 -11.62
C ILE A 2 7.05 -2.60 -12.58
N PRO A 3 7.24 -3.91 -12.73
CA PRO A 3 6.38 -4.71 -13.59
C PRO A 3 4.96 -4.80 -13.02
N LYS A 4 3.96 -4.85 -13.90
CA LYS A 4 2.57 -5.09 -13.50
C LYS A 4 2.42 -6.51 -12.91
N PRO A 5 1.44 -6.75 -12.01
CA PRO A 5 1.10 -8.10 -11.57
C PRO A 5 0.81 -9.03 -12.76
N ARG A 6 1.19 -10.30 -12.65
CA ARG A 6 0.99 -11.30 -13.72
C ARG A 6 -0.49 -11.52 -14.04
N ARG A 7 -1.35 -11.47 -13.00
CA ARG A 7 -2.80 -11.59 -13.06
C ARG A 7 -3.42 -10.66 -12.03
N LEU A 8 -4.59 -10.12 -12.34
CA LEU A 8 -5.35 -9.26 -11.43
C LEU A 8 -6.18 -10.07 -10.42
N THR A 9 -6.43 -11.36 -10.71
CA THR A 9 -7.12 -12.27 -9.79
C THR A 9 -6.11 -12.92 -8.85
N PRO A 10 -6.50 -13.26 -7.60
CA PRO A 10 -5.63 -13.99 -6.68
C PRO A 10 -5.07 -15.29 -7.28
N TYR A 11 -3.80 -15.57 -7.00
CA TYR A 11 -3.13 -16.84 -7.27
C TYR A 11 -2.10 -17.11 -6.15
N PRO A 12 -1.65 -18.37 -5.95
CA PRO A 12 -0.83 -18.74 -4.78
C PRO A 12 0.39 -17.85 -4.54
N ASP A 13 1.07 -17.40 -5.60
CA ASP A 13 2.30 -16.59 -5.51
C ASP A 13 2.06 -15.08 -5.75
N HIS A 14 0.80 -14.61 -5.76
CA HIS A 14 0.47 -13.23 -6.13
C HIS A 14 1.20 -12.20 -5.27
N ASP A 15 1.26 -12.45 -3.96
CA ASP A 15 1.89 -11.52 -3.02
C ASP A 15 3.41 -11.52 -3.16
N LEU A 16 4.01 -12.69 -3.40
CA LEU A 16 5.45 -12.83 -3.66
C LEU A 16 5.87 -12.14 -4.95
N ASP A 17 5.09 -12.29 -6.02
CA ASP A 17 5.35 -11.61 -7.30
C ASP A 17 5.23 -10.09 -7.15
N CYS A 18 4.26 -9.60 -6.38
CA CYS A 18 4.13 -8.17 -6.07
C CYS A 18 5.32 -7.66 -5.25
N GLN A 19 5.76 -8.40 -4.23
CA GLN A 19 6.94 -8.06 -3.43
C GLN A 19 8.20 -7.99 -4.30
N ALA A 20 8.47 -9.03 -5.10
CA ALA A 20 9.62 -9.08 -5.99
C ALA A 20 9.65 -7.93 -7.00
N ALA A 21 8.48 -7.53 -7.50
CA ALA A 21 8.33 -6.39 -8.41
C ALA A 21 8.71 -5.04 -7.76
N LEU A 22 8.45 -4.89 -6.45
CA LEU A 22 8.65 -3.65 -5.70
C LEU A 22 10.00 -3.57 -4.98
N GLU A 23 10.64 -4.71 -4.69
CA GLU A 23 11.84 -4.84 -3.85
C GLU A 23 12.94 -3.84 -4.21
N ALA A 24 13.31 -3.76 -5.49
CA ALA A 24 14.38 -2.87 -5.94
C ALA A 24 14.04 -1.39 -5.69
N THR A 25 12.78 -1.00 -5.89
CA THR A 25 12.33 0.38 -5.62
C THR A 25 12.28 0.65 -4.12
N PHE A 26 11.79 -0.30 -3.33
CA PHE A 26 11.78 -0.19 -1.87
C PHE A 26 13.20 0.02 -1.32
N GLN A 27 14.16 -0.81 -1.73
CA GLN A 27 15.54 -0.69 -1.28
C GLN A 27 16.15 0.67 -1.68
N HIS A 28 15.83 1.19 -2.87
CA HIS A 28 16.31 2.52 -3.30
C HIS A 28 15.80 3.65 -2.40
N VAL A 29 14.53 3.60 -1.99
CA VAL A 29 13.94 4.60 -1.10
C VAL A 29 14.52 4.49 0.32
N VAL A 30 14.73 3.26 0.81
CA VAL A 30 15.41 3.02 2.09
C VAL A 30 16.84 3.55 2.06
N ASP A 31 17.59 3.31 0.98
CA ASP A 31 18.95 3.82 0.81
C ASP A 31 18.97 5.35 0.79
N LEU A 32 17.99 5.99 0.14
CA LEU A 32 17.84 7.45 0.15
C LEU A 32 17.65 7.98 1.58
N ALA A 33 16.78 7.36 2.38
CA ALA A 33 16.60 7.74 3.79
C ALA A 33 17.92 7.58 4.57
N VAL A 34 18.62 6.46 4.40
CA VAL A 34 19.90 6.20 5.06
C VAL A 34 20.96 7.23 4.67
N THR A 35 21.09 7.57 3.39
CA THR A 35 22.02 8.63 2.93
C THR A 35 21.66 10.01 3.47
N SER A 36 20.40 10.20 3.87
CA SER A 36 19.91 11.43 4.52
C SER A 36 20.12 11.43 6.04
N GLY A 37 20.80 10.43 6.59
CA GLY A 37 21.16 10.33 8.00
C GLY A 37 20.24 9.44 8.84
N TRP A 38 19.27 8.77 8.22
CA TRP A 38 18.38 7.87 8.94
C TRP A 38 19.06 6.53 9.23
N ASN A 39 18.67 5.88 10.32
CA ASN A 39 18.93 4.47 10.52
C ASN A 39 18.05 3.63 9.55
N LYS A 40 18.59 2.51 9.05
CA LYS A 40 17.85 1.62 8.15
C LYS A 40 16.56 1.07 8.79
N VAL A 41 16.61 0.71 10.07
CA VAL A 41 15.45 0.13 10.78
C VAL A 41 14.34 1.17 10.93
N GLU A 42 14.67 2.40 11.34
CA GLU A 42 13.64 3.45 11.47
C GLU A 42 13.01 3.82 10.13
N ALA A 43 13.79 3.87 9.03
CA ALA A 43 13.26 4.14 7.71
C ALA A 43 12.25 3.06 7.30
N ILE A 44 12.62 1.78 7.45
CA ILE A 44 11.72 0.66 7.14
C ILE A 44 10.47 0.68 8.01
N THR A 45 10.60 0.90 9.31
CA THR A 45 9.46 0.99 10.22
C THR A 45 8.52 2.12 9.83
N ALA A 46 9.05 3.31 9.51
CA ALA A 46 8.25 4.44 9.07
C ALA A 46 7.52 4.14 7.75
N PHE A 47 8.17 3.48 6.78
CA PHE A 47 7.50 3.05 5.54
C PHE A 47 6.37 2.05 5.79
N GLN A 48 6.59 1.11 6.71
CA GLN A 48 5.57 0.15 7.10
C GLN A 48 4.36 0.86 7.73
N GLU A 49 4.58 1.78 8.68
CA GLU A 49 3.52 2.54 9.34
C GLU A 49 2.73 3.40 8.34
N LEU A 50 3.42 4.07 7.40
CA LEU A 50 2.77 4.82 6.32
C LEU A 50 1.90 3.92 5.44
N ALA A 51 2.40 2.75 5.03
CA ALA A 51 1.63 1.82 4.22
C ALA A 51 0.34 1.37 4.93
N TYR A 52 0.41 1.05 6.22
CA TYR A 52 -0.77 0.71 7.02
C TYR A 52 -1.75 1.87 7.16
N ALA A 53 -1.25 3.08 7.44
CA ALA A 53 -2.10 4.26 7.55
C ALA A 53 -2.87 4.52 6.24
N HIS A 54 -2.20 4.43 5.10
CA HIS A 54 -2.84 4.60 3.79
C HIS A 54 -3.93 3.55 3.53
N LEU A 55 -3.66 2.28 3.83
CA LEU A 55 -4.67 1.21 3.68
C LEU A 55 -5.89 1.44 4.59
N SER A 56 -5.67 1.88 5.83
CA SER A 56 -6.77 2.19 6.77
C SER A 56 -7.64 3.34 6.25
N THR A 57 -7.01 4.41 5.74
CA THR A 57 -7.75 5.55 5.17
C THR A 57 -8.56 5.16 3.93
N GLU A 58 -8.04 4.31 3.06
CA GLU A 58 -8.79 3.84 1.89
C GLU A 58 -10.01 2.98 2.28
N ASP A 59 -9.88 2.13 3.30
CA ASP A 59 -11.00 1.35 3.84
C ASP A 59 -12.09 2.25 4.47
N GLU A 60 -11.68 3.23 5.26
CA GLU A 60 -12.59 4.23 5.85
C GLU A 60 -13.34 5.02 4.77
N ASN A 61 -12.63 5.47 3.73
CA ASN A 61 -13.21 6.18 2.59
C ASN A 61 -14.23 5.31 1.83
N MET A 62 -13.92 4.02 1.64
CA MET A 62 -14.84 3.06 1.03
C MET A 62 -16.13 2.93 1.86
N HIS A 63 -16.01 2.75 3.18
CA HIS A 63 -17.15 2.66 4.08
C HIS A 63 -18.00 3.93 4.11
N ALA A 64 -17.37 5.11 4.15
CA ALA A 64 -18.06 6.38 4.06
C ALA A 64 -18.84 6.51 2.74
N THR A 65 -18.23 6.12 1.63
CA THR A 65 -18.87 6.13 0.30
C THR A 65 -20.09 5.22 0.26
N LEU A 66 -19.98 4.00 0.79
CA LEU A 66 -21.10 3.06 0.88
C LEU A 66 -22.25 3.58 1.75
N ALA A 67 -21.93 4.22 2.89
CA ALA A 67 -22.93 4.80 3.78
C ALA A 67 -23.72 5.94 3.11
N VAL A 68 -23.03 6.82 2.36
CA VAL A 68 -23.68 7.89 1.57
C VAL A 68 -24.59 7.30 0.50
N LEU A 69 -24.14 6.28 -0.24
CA LEU A 69 -24.95 5.61 -1.26
C LEU A 69 -26.20 4.96 -0.65
N HIS A 70 -26.05 4.25 0.47
CA HIS A 70 -27.17 3.59 1.15
C HIS A 70 -28.17 4.60 1.73
N ALA A 71 -27.71 5.70 2.30
CA ALA A 71 -28.57 6.80 2.76
C ALA A 71 -29.35 7.43 1.58
N GLY A 72 -28.74 7.56 0.41
CA GLY A 72 -29.44 8.02 -0.80
C GLY A 72 -30.54 7.06 -1.27
N LEU A 73 -30.29 5.76 -1.20
CA LEU A 73 -31.25 4.71 -1.63
C LEU A 73 -32.44 4.53 -0.68
N THR A 74 -32.29 4.87 0.60
CA THR A 74 -33.32 4.69 1.64
C THR A 74 -34.22 5.91 1.85
N ASN A 75 -33.89 7.05 1.23
CA ASN A 75 -34.66 8.30 1.28
C ASN A 75 -35.66 8.46 0.10
N HIS A 76 -35.95 7.37 -0.62
CA HIS A 76 -36.94 7.27 -1.70
C HIS A 76 -37.98 6.20 -1.39
#